data_AF-I0BCP0-F1
#
_entry.id   AF-I0BCP0-F1
#
_cell.length_a   1.000
_cell.length_b   1.000
_cell.length_c   1.000
_cell.angle_alpha   90.00
_cell.angle_beta   90.00
_cell.angle_gamma   90.00
#
_symmetry.space_group_name_H-M   'P 1'
#
loop_
_entity.id
_entity.type
_entity.pdbx_description
1 polymer ?
#
loop_
_entity_poly.entity_id
_entity_poly.type
_entity_poly.pdbx_seq_one_letter_code
_entity_poly.pdbx_strand_id
1 'polypeptide(L)'
;MARNNDEKMSREEAGRKGGEANANKQDKEFFQEIGRKGGEANAEAHDREHFQEIGRKGGEATAETHDKEFYQEIGRKGGEATAESHGKEFYQEIGRKGGEATAESHDKEFYQEIGRKGGEANAESHDREHFEEIGRKGGEARGNNRDGDEEEDGKMSREEAGRKGGSR
;
A
#
# COMPACT_ATOMS: atom_id res chain seq x y z
N MET A 1 -44.63 58.27 19.25
CA MET A 1 -43.86 57.14 19.82
C MET A 1 -42.86 56.69 18.77
N ALA A 2 -41.58 57.01 18.94
CA ALA A 2 -40.53 56.54 18.02
C ALA A 2 -40.16 55.10 18.40
N ARG A 3 -40.34 54.15 17.48
CA ARG A 3 -39.87 52.78 17.64
C ARG A 3 -38.38 52.75 17.30
N ASN A 4 -37.53 52.77 18.33
CA ASN A 4 -36.11 52.49 18.16
C ASN A 4 -35.97 50.98 17.90
N ASN A 5 -35.81 50.61 16.63
CA ASN A 5 -35.52 49.25 16.22
C ASN A 5 -33.99 49.08 16.22
N ASP A 6 -33.39 49.00 17.40
CA ASP A 6 -31.99 48.58 17.57
C ASP A 6 -31.91 47.07 17.35
N GLU A 7 -31.99 46.63 16.09
CA GLU A 7 -31.67 45.26 15.69
C GLU A 7 -30.18 45.01 15.95
N LYS A 8 -29.88 44.57 17.17
CA LYS A 8 -28.55 44.07 17.51
C LYS A 8 -28.25 42.84 16.66
N MET A 9 -27.25 42.98 15.80
CA MET A 9 -26.72 41.91 14.97
C MET A 9 -26.40 40.67 15.80
N SER A 10 -26.75 39.48 15.30
CA SER A 10 -26.49 38.22 15.99
C SER A 10 -24.99 37.87 15.98
N ARG A 11 -24.54 37.03 16.93
CA ARG A 11 -23.13 36.58 16.99
C ARG A 11 -22.70 35.85 15.72
N GLU A 12 -23.60 35.05 15.15
CA GLU A 12 -23.36 34.30 13.92
C GLU A 12 -23.24 35.26 12.72
N GLU A 13 -24.11 36.26 12.64
CA GLU A 13 -24.08 37.25 11.56
C GLU A 13 -22.84 38.15 11.66
N ALA A 14 -22.43 38.53 12.88
CA ALA A 14 -21.19 39.24 13.13
C ALA A 14 -19.96 38.39 12.78
N GLY A 15 -19.98 37.09 13.10
CA GLY A 15 -18.92 36.14 12.73
C GLY A 15 -18.78 35.99 11.22
N ARG A 16 -19.90 35.81 10.50
CA ARG A 16 -19.92 35.73 9.04
C ARG A 16 -19.39 37.00 8.38
N LYS A 17 -19.91 38.17 8.79
CA LYS A 17 -19.45 39.48 8.27
C LYS A 17 -17.96 39.73 8.57
N GLY A 18 -17.49 39.33 9.74
CA GLY A 18 -16.07 39.38 10.09
C GLY A 18 -15.20 38.48 9.21
N GLY A 19 -15.65 37.25 8.95
CA GLY A 19 -15.00 36.30 8.06
C GLY A 19 -14.93 36.79 6.61
N GLU A 20 -16.05 37.28 6.06
CA GLU A 20 -16.12 37.85 4.71
C GLU A 20 -15.23 39.09 4.57
N ALA A 21 -15.24 39.98 5.56
CA ALA A 21 -14.38 41.16 5.55
C ALA A 21 -12.90 40.79 5.61
N ASN A 22 -12.54 39.69 6.28
CA ASN A 22 -11.16 39.21 6.36
C ASN A 22 -10.72 38.48 5.09
N ALA A 23 -11.58 37.65 4.49
CA ALA A 23 -11.34 36.97 3.22
C ALA A 23 -11.11 37.94 2.06
N ASN A 24 -11.79 39.09 2.07
CA ASN A 24 -11.61 40.14 1.06
C ASN A 24 -10.34 40.99 1.25
N LYS A 25 -9.69 40.92 2.43
CA LYS A 25 -8.51 41.74 2.77
C LYS A 25 -7.21 40.96 2.72
N GLN A 26 -7.26 39.66 2.97
CA GLN A 26 -6.09 38.82 3.17
C GLN A 26 -5.88 37.88 1.99
N ASP A 27 -4.62 37.57 1.70
CA ASP A 27 -4.25 36.68 0.62
C ASP A 27 -4.12 35.22 1.08
N LYS A 28 -3.88 34.33 0.12
CA LYS A 28 -3.70 32.90 0.39
C LYS A 28 -2.55 32.64 1.36
N GLU A 29 -1.49 33.45 1.33
CA GLU A 29 -0.32 33.30 2.20
C GLU A 29 -0.66 33.61 3.66
N PHE A 30 -1.45 34.66 3.92
CA PHE A 30 -1.96 34.95 5.26
C PHE A 30 -2.75 33.77 5.85
N PHE A 31 -3.64 33.16 5.07
CA PHE A 31 -4.43 32.00 5.52
C PHE A 31 -3.57 30.77 5.80
N GLN A 32 -2.52 30.54 4.99
CA GLN A 32 -1.55 29.48 5.23
C GLN A 32 -0.76 29.75 6.53
N GLU A 33 -0.33 30.99 6.75
CA GLU A 33 0.44 31.37 7.94
C GLU A 33 -0.35 31.18 9.23
N ILE A 34 -1.60 31.64 9.28
CA ILE A 34 -2.45 31.47 10.48
C ILE A 34 -2.81 29.99 10.68
N GLY A 35 -2.98 29.22 9.61
CA GLY A 35 -3.20 27.78 9.68
C GLY A 35 -1.98 27.06 10.26
N ARG A 36 -0.77 27.42 9.81
CA ARG A 36 0.48 26.88 10.35
C ARG A 36 0.64 27.22 11.82
N LYS A 37 0.47 28.50 12.20
CA LYS A 37 0.57 28.95 13.60
C LYS A 37 -0.44 28.26 14.50
N GLY A 38 -1.68 28.07 14.03
CA GLY A 38 -2.69 27.32 14.76
C GLY A 38 -2.31 25.85 14.95
N GLY A 39 -1.78 25.21 13.90
CA GLY A 39 -1.27 23.85 13.96
C GLY A 39 -0.08 23.68 14.91
N GLU A 40 0.89 24.60 14.85
CA GLU A 40 2.06 24.64 15.75
C GLU A 40 1.63 24.79 17.21
N ALA A 41 0.77 25.77 17.51
CA ALA A 41 0.25 25.98 18.86
C ALA A 41 -0.51 24.74 19.37
N ASN A 42 -1.27 24.07 18.50
CA ASN A 42 -1.99 22.84 18.86
C ASN A 42 -1.05 21.66 19.11
N ALA A 43 0.03 21.54 18.33
CA ALA A 43 1.06 20.53 18.52
C ALA A 43 1.90 20.77 19.78
N GLU A 44 2.12 22.03 20.18
CA GLU A 44 2.78 22.38 21.44
C GLU A 44 1.89 22.15 22.67
N ALA A 45 0.57 22.37 22.52
CA ALA A 45 -0.38 22.24 23.62
C ALA A 45 -0.74 20.78 23.98
N HIS A 46 -0.48 19.84 23.06
CA HIS A 46 -0.94 18.46 23.17
C HIS A 46 0.19 17.46 22.93
N ASP A 47 0.19 16.39 23.71
CA ASP A 47 1.15 15.31 23.57
C ASP A 47 0.69 14.26 22.54
N ARG A 48 1.55 13.28 22.31
CA ARG A 48 1.28 12.17 21.41
C ARG A 48 0.03 11.37 21.82
N GLU A 49 -0.21 11.21 23.12
CA GLU A 49 -1.35 10.45 23.62
C GLU A 49 -2.67 11.13 23.27
N HIS A 50 -2.73 12.46 23.38
CA HIS A 50 -3.88 13.24 22.94
C HIS A 50 -4.21 13.01 21.46
N PHE A 51 -3.20 13.08 20.58
CA PHE A 51 -3.40 12.84 19.14
C PHE A 51 -3.81 11.40 18.82
N GLN A 52 -3.30 10.42 19.57
CA GLN A 52 -3.73 9.03 19.46
C GLN A 52 -5.18 8.86 19.89
N GLU A 53 -5.59 9.50 20.99
CA GLU A 53 -6.94 9.41 21.51
C GLU A 53 -7.98 10.01 20.55
N ILE A 54 -7.71 11.20 20.01
CA ILE A 54 -8.61 11.83 19.03
C ILE A 54 -8.66 11.04 17.72
N GLY A 55 -7.53 10.46 17.29
CA GLY A 55 -7.48 9.58 16.13
C GLY A 55 -8.32 8.32 16.33
N ARG A 56 -8.20 7.68 17.51
CA ARG A 56 -9.02 6.52 17.89
C ARG A 56 -10.51 6.88 17.90
N LYS A 57 -10.88 7.97 18.57
CA LYS A 57 -12.29 8.43 18.64
C LYS A 57 -12.88 8.72 17.26
N GLY A 58 -12.12 9.32 16.36
CA GLY A 58 -12.54 9.54 14.97
C GLY A 58 -12.74 8.22 14.21
N GLY A 59 -11.84 7.25 14.43
CA GLY A 59 -11.97 5.90 13.87
C GLY A 59 -13.19 5.15 14.40
N GLU A 60 -13.41 5.18 15.72
CA GLU A 60 -14.57 4.56 16.39
C GLU A 60 -15.89 5.16 15.88
N ALA A 61 -16.02 6.50 15.83
CA ALA A 61 -17.21 7.16 15.31
C ALA A 61 -17.51 6.81 13.83
N THR A 62 -16.45 6.64 13.03
CA THR A 62 -16.59 6.20 11.64
C THR A 62 -17.06 4.74 11.57
N ALA A 63 -16.48 3.86 12.39
CA ALA A 63 -16.83 2.44 12.43
C ALA A 63 -18.24 2.17 13.00
N GLU A 64 -18.74 3.02 13.90
CA GLU A 64 -20.12 2.93 14.42
C GLU A 64 -21.18 3.24 13.35
N THR A 65 -20.83 4.11 12.40
CA THR A 65 -21.77 4.63 11.40
C THR A 65 -21.67 3.94 10.04
N HIS A 66 -20.62 3.17 9.80
CA HIS A 66 -20.32 2.58 8.51
C HIS A 66 -20.08 1.07 8.60
N ASP A 67 -20.57 0.35 7.61
CA ASP A 67 -20.47 -1.09 7.52
C ASP A 67 -19.26 -1.54 6.67
N LYS A 68 -19.16 -2.85 6.49
CA LYS A 68 -18.10 -3.48 5.68
C LYS A 68 -18.11 -3.01 4.22
N GLU A 69 -19.25 -2.61 3.69
CA GLU A 69 -19.40 -2.21 2.29
C GLU A 69 -18.81 -0.83 2.06
N PHE A 70 -18.99 0.09 3.01
CA PHE A 70 -18.31 1.38 3.02
C PHE A 70 -16.78 1.24 2.95
N TYR A 71 -16.19 0.39 3.81
CA TYR A 71 -14.74 0.19 3.82
C TYR A 71 -14.21 -0.45 2.53
N GLN A 72 -14.98 -1.36 1.92
CA GLN A 72 -14.65 -1.92 0.61
C GLN A 72 -14.70 -0.86 -0.48
N GLU A 73 -15.70 0.02 -0.46
CA GLU A 73 -15.85 1.07 -1.46
C GLU A 73 -14.71 2.09 -1.39
N ILE A 74 -14.36 2.59 -0.19
CA ILE A 74 -13.24 3.53 -0.04
C ILE A 74 -11.90 2.88 -0.38
N GLY A 75 -11.72 1.60 -0.05
CA GLY A 75 -10.53 0.83 -0.44
C GLY A 75 -10.42 0.67 -1.96
N ARG A 76 -11.53 0.36 -2.63
CA ARG A 76 -11.60 0.28 -4.09
C ARG A 76 -11.27 1.63 -4.73
N LYS A 77 -11.90 2.72 -4.28
CA LYS A 77 -11.63 4.06 -4.82
C LYS A 77 -10.18 4.49 -4.62
N GLY A 78 -9.59 4.20 -3.46
CA GLY A 78 -8.17 4.46 -3.21
C GLY A 78 -7.25 3.65 -4.12
N GLY A 79 -7.57 2.37 -4.34
CA GLY A 79 -6.86 1.50 -5.28
C GLY A 79 -6.97 1.98 -6.73
N GLU A 80 -8.16 2.35 -7.19
CA GLU A 80 -8.41 2.89 -8.53
C GLU A 80 -7.66 4.20 -8.76
N ALA A 81 -7.72 5.14 -7.81
CA ALA A 81 -6.98 6.40 -7.90
C ALA A 81 -5.45 6.19 -7.96
N THR A 82 -4.93 5.24 -7.18
CA THR A 82 -3.50 4.86 -7.22
C THR A 82 -3.14 4.26 -8.56
N ALA A 83 -3.97 3.37 -9.11
CA ALA A 83 -3.72 2.74 -10.40
C ALA A 83 -3.81 3.72 -11.57
N GLU A 84 -4.67 4.74 -11.48
CA GLU A 84 -4.79 5.80 -12.47
C GLU A 84 -3.60 6.77 -12.41
N SER A 85 -3.10 7.09 -11.21
CA SER A 85 -2.00 8.05 -11.03
C SER A 85 -0.61 7.44 -11.22
N HIS A 86 -0.46 6.11 -11.17
CA HIS A 86 0.83 5.43 -11.15
C HIS A 86 0.99 4.35 -12.22
N GLY A 87 2.10 4.45 -12.96
CA GLY A 87 2.49 3.47 -13.96
C GLY A 87 3.13 2.20 -13.40
N LYS A 88 3.58 1.32 -14.31
CA LYS A 88 4.16 0.02 -14.01
C LYS A 88 5.40 0.11 -13.10
N GLU A 89 6.15 1.18 -13.20
CA GLU A 89 7.39 1.44 -12.46
C GLU A 89 7.13 1.61 -10.96
N PHE A 90 6.02 2.26 -10.59
CA PHE A 90 5.61 2.44 -9.20
C PHE A 90 5.34 1.10 -8.52
N TYR A 91 4.58 0.21 -9.18
CA TYR A 91 4.26 -1.11 -8.65
C TYR A 91 5.51 -2.01 -8.53
N GLN A 92 6.45 -1.91 -9.47
CA GLN A 92 7.73 -2.60 -9.37
C GLN A 92 8.56 -2.10 -8.19
N GLU A 93 8.59 -0.78 -7.97
CA GLU A 93 9.34 -0.18 -6.87
C GLU A 93 8.78 -0.58 -5.50
N ILE A 94 7.46 -0.48 -5.30
CA ILE A 94 6.85 -0.88 -4.02
C ILE A 94 6.98 -2.39 -3.79
N GLY A 95 6.89 -3.21 -4.84
CA GLY A 95 7.11 -4.65 -4.76
C GLY A 95 8.54 -4.99 -4.38
N ARG A 96 9.53 -4.31 -4.98
CA ARG A 96 10.95 -4.45 -4.62
C ARG A 96 11.20 -4.06 -3.17
N LYS A 97 10.70 -2.89 -2.74
CA LYS A 97 10.84 -2.42 -1.34
C LYS A 97 10.20 -3.39 -0.34
N GLY A 98 9.03 -3.94 -0.65
CA GLY A 98 8.39 -4.96 0.19
C GLY A 98 9.20 -6.26 0.28
N GLY A 99 9.77 -6.70 -0.85
CA GLY A 99 10.66 -7.85 -0.90
C GLY A 99 11.96 -7.65 -0.12
N GLU A 100 12.61 -6.50 -0.28
CA GLU A 100 13.83 -6.13 0.45
C GLU A 100 13.58 -6.07 1.96
N ALA A 101 12.51 -5.41 2.41
CA ALA A 101 12.14 -5.35 3.82
C ALA A 101 11.86 -6.74 4.41
N THR A 102 11.24 -7.64 3.64
CA THR A 102 10.99 -9.03 4.06
C THR A 102 12.30 -9.81 4.16
N ALA A 103 13.19 -9.66 3.19
CA ALA A 103 14.50 -10.32 3.18
C ALA A 103 15.45 -9.83 4.28
N GLU A 104 15.35 -8.56 4.67
CA GLU A 104 16.14 -8.00 5.77
C GLU A 104 15.65 -8.48 7.15
N SER A 105 14.33 -8.68 7.29
CA SER A 105 13.70 -9.04 8.57
C SER A 105 13.58 -10.54 8.83
N HIS A 106 13.80 -11.39 7.82
CA HIS A 106 13.55 -12.83 7.92
C HIS A 106 14.71 -13.69 7.45
N ASP A 107 14.91 -14.80 8.15
CA ASP A 107 15.97 -15.78 7.90
C ASP A 107 15.54 -16.88 6.91
N LYS A 108 16.46 -17.81 6.67
CA LYS A 108 16.26 -18.91 5.72
C LYS A 108 15.13 -19.85 6.15
N GLU A 109 14.88 -19.95 7.45
CA GLU A 109 13.85 -20.76 8.08
C GLU A 109 12.46 -20.22 7.76
N PHE A 110 12.27 -18.89 7.81
CA PHE A 110 11.03 -18.25 7.36
C PHE A 110 10.68 -18.58 5.90
N TYR A 111 11.65 -18.48 4.99
CA TYR A 111 11.42 -18.78 3.57
C TYR A 111 11.10 -20.27 3.32
N GLN A 112 11.71 -21.17 4.10
CA GLN A 112 11.37 -22.60 4.06
C GLN A 112 9.96 -22.86 4.58
N GLU A 113 9.54 -22.18 5.64
CA GLU A 113 8.21 -22.34 6.22
C GLU A 113 7.10 -21.86 5.26
N ILE A 114 7.25 -20.66 4.68
CA ILE A 114 6.26 -20.16 3.70
C ILE A 114 6.25 -21.02 2.43
N GLY A 115 7.42 -21.53 2.00
CA GLY A 115 7.51 -22.46 0.86
C GLY A 115 6.80 -23.79 1.14
N ARG A 116 6.98 -24.35 2.34
CA ARG A 116 6.29 -25.57 2.77
C ARG A 116 4.78 -25.35 2.85
N LYS A 117 4.33 -24.27 3.51
CA LYS A 117 2.91 -23.91 3.60
C LYS A 117 2.26 -23.71 2.23
N GLY A 118 2.96 -23.06 1.29
CA GLY A 118 2.51 -22.91 -0.09
C GLY A 118 2.42 -24.24 -0.83
N GLY A 119 3.39 -25.13 -0.63
CA GLY A 119 3.39 -26.48 -1.21
C GLY A 119 2.28 -27.36 -0.65
N GLU A 120 2.05 -27.34 0.66
CA GLU A 120 0.97 -28.07 1.34
C GLU A 120 -0.41 -27.58 0.88
N ALA A 121 -0.64 -26.27 0.84
CA ALA A 121 -1.88 -25.70 0.34
C ALA A 121 -2.14 -26.06 -1.13
N ASN A 122 -1.09 -26.08 -1.95
CA ASN A 122 -1.21 -26.48 -3.35
C ASN A 122 -1.51 -27.98 -3.51
N ALA A 123 -0.90 -28.83 -2.67
CA ALA A 123 -1.13 -30.28 -2.66
C ALA A 123 -2.51 -30.66 -2.09
N GLU A 124 -3.06 -29.86 -1.18
CA GLU A 124 -4.41 -30.06 -0.63
C GLU A 124 -5.50 -29.63 -1.61
N SER A 125 -5.24 -28.61 -2.43
CA SER A 125 -6.20 -28.04 -3.39
C SER A 125 -6.19 -28.69 -4.77
N HIS A 126 -5.20 -29.53 -5.08
CA HIS A 126 -5.03 -30.09 -6.41
C HIS A 126 -4.74 -31.60 -6.37
N ASP A 127 -5.33 -32.31 -7.31
CA ASP A 127 -5.15 -33.75 -7.45
C ASP A 127 -3.91 -34.09 -8.27
N ARG A 128 -3.64 -35.40 -8.35
CA ARG A 128 -2.49 -35.93 -9.10
C ARG A 128 -2.52 -35.53 -10.58
N GLU A 129 -3.71 -35.41 -11.18
CA GLU A 129 -3.86 -35.04 -12.59
C GLU A 129 -3.41 -33.59 -12.84
N HIS A 130 -3.71 -32.67 -11.93
CA HIS A 130 -3.21 -31.30 -11.97
C HIS A 130 -1.67 -31.24 -11.95
N PHE A 131 -1.02 -32.02 -11.07
CA PHE A 131 0.45 -32.06 -10.99
C PHE A 131 1.10 -32.66 -12.26
N GLU A 132 0.45 -33.65 -12.87
CA GLU A 132 0.89 -34.24 -14.13
C GLU A 132 0.72 -33.26 -15.31
N GLU A 133 -0.32 -32.44 -15.32
CA GLU A 133 -0.56 -31.41 -16.34
C GLU A 133 0.47 -30.27 -16.25
N ILE A 134 0.71 -29.70 -15.06
CA ILE A 134 1.73 -28.65 -14.90
C ILE A 134 3.14 -29.17 -15.16
N GLY A 135 3.43 -30.44 -14.80
CA GLY A 135 4.68 -31.11 -15.10
C GLY A 135 4.90 -31.28 -16.61
N ARG A 136 3.84 -31.66 -17.34
CA ARG A 136 3.85 -31.77 -18.80
C ARG A 136 4.07 -30.42 -19.46
N LYS A 137 3.30 -29.39 -19.07
CA LYS A 137 3.44 -28.02 -19.58
C LYS A 137 4.84 -27.44 -19.28
N GLY A 138 5.39 -27.68 -18.09
CA GLY A 138 6.74 -27.28 -17.73
C GLY A 138 7.83 -28.03 -18.51
N GLY A 139 7.60 -29.29 -18.85
CA GLY A 139 8.45 -30.10 -19.71
C GLY A 139 8.43 -29.65 -21.17
N GLU A 140 7.25 -29.40 -21.72
CA GLU A 140 7.04 -28.89 -23.08
C GLU A 140 7.68 -27.50 -23.27
N ALA A 141 7.57 -26.62 -22.28
CA ALA A 141 8.24 -25.31 -22.29
C ALA A 141 9.79 -25.43 -22.32
N ARG A 142 10.36 -26.52 -21.80
CA ARG A 142 11.81 -26.80 -21.88
C ARG A 142 12.20 -27.55 -23.15
N GLY A 143 11.28 -28.34 -23.72
CA GLY A 143 11.45 -29.05 -24.99
C GLY A 143 11.48 -28.10 -26.18
N ASN A 144 10.57 -27.14 -26.23
CA ASN A 144 10.49 -26.15 -27.32
C ASN A 144 11.70 -25.19 -27.40
N ASN A 145 12.50 -25.07 -26.33
CA ASN A 145 13.78 -24.33 -26.36
C ASN A 145 14.95 -25.17 -26.87
N ARG A 146 14.76 -26.47 -27.14
CA ARG A 146 15.81 -27.39 -27.56
C ARG A 146 15.74 -27.79 -29.03
N ASP A 147 14.59 -27.60 -29.67
CA ASP A 147 14.38 -27.87 -31.10
C ASP A 147 14.77 -26.66 -32.00
N GLY A 148 15.35 -25.61 -31.41
CA GLY A 148 15.81 -24.41 -32.12
C GLY A 148 17.30 -24.36 -32.48
N ASP A 149 18.12 -25.27 -31.95
CA ASP A 149 19.57 -25.25 -32.15
C ASP A 149 20.08 -26.67 -32.46
N GLU A 150 19.75 -27.19 -33.65
CA GLU A 150 20.66 -28.12 -34.33
C GLU A 150 21.83 -27.31 -34.90
N GLU A 151 22.80 -26.93 -34.06
CA GLU A 151 24.20 -26.91 -34.50
C GLU A 151 25.10 -27.51 -33.42
N GLU A 152 25.96 -28.37 -33.96
CA GLU A 152 26.95 -29.26 -33.38
C GLU A 152 27.81 -28.61 -32.27
N ASP A 153 27.67 -29.07 -31.01
CA ASP A 153 28.88 -29.24 -30.17
C ASP A 153 28.70 -30.13 -28.92
N GLY A 154 29.60 -31.12 -28.81
CA GLY A 154 30.16 -31.69 -27.58
C GLY A 154 29.24 -32.05 -26.40
N LYS A 155 28.52 -33.19 -26.47
CA LYS A 155 27.97 -33.84 -25.26
C LYS A 155 29.12 -34.46 -24.44
N MET A 156 29.65 -33.72 -23.46
CA MET A 156 30.55 -34.29 -22.42
C MET A 156 29.79 -35.33 -21.58
N SER A 157 30.37 -36.51 -21.44
CA SER A 157 29.77 -37.62 -20.69
C SER A 157 29.81 -37.38 -19.17
N ARG A 158 28.83 -37.96 -18.46
CA ARG A 158 28.62 -37.87 -17.00
C ARG A 158 29.83 -38.31 -16.16
N GLU A 159 30.80 -39.01 -16.76
CA GLU A 159 32.01 -39.49 -16.10
C GLU A 159 33.07 -38.39 -15.87
N GLU A 160 33.05 -37.31 -16.66
CA GLU A 160 34.08 -36.27 -16.60
C GLU A 160 33.79 -35.18 -15.55
N ALA A 161 32.52 -34.98 -15.20
CA ALA A 161 32.09 -34.00 -14.18
C ALA A 161 32.52 -34.38 -12.75
N GLY A 162 32.86 -35.65 -12.49
CA GLY A 162 33.26 -36.13 -11.16
C GLY A 162 34.71 -35.83 -10.75
N ARG A 163 35.62 -35.53 -11.70
CA ARG A 163 37.07 -35.45 -11.40
C ARG A 163 37.58 -34.05 -11.04
N LYS A 164 36.78 -32.99 -11.14
CA LYS A 164 37.23 -31.60 -10.87
C LYS A 164 36.71 -30.98 -9.57
N GLY A 165 35.96 -31.72 -8.75
CA GLY A 165 35.43 -31.26 -7.46
C GLY A 165 36.27 -31.59 -6.23
N GLY A 166 37.49 -32.12 -6.40
CA GLY A 166 38.39 -32.48 -5.30
C GLY A 166 39.72 -31.75 -5.37
N SER A 167 39.76 -30.51 -4.89
CA SER A 167 40.98 -29.80 -4.51
C SER A 167 40.65 -28.71 -3.51
N ARG A 168 40.48 -29.13 -2.25
CA ARG A 168 41.08 -28.56 -1.03
C ARG A 168 40.75 -29.45 0.15
#